data_AF-A0AAJ1T0Y3-F1
#
_entry.id   AF-A0AAJ1T0Y3-F1
#
_cell.length_a   1.000
_cell.length_b   1.000
_cell.length_c   1.000
_cell.angle_alpha   90.00
_cell.angle_beta   90.00
_cell.angle_gamma   90.00
#
_symmetry.space_group_name_H-M   'P 1'
#
loop_
_entity.id
_entity.type
_entity.pdbx_description
1 polymer ?
#
loop_
_entity_poly.entity_id
_entity_poly.type
_entity_poly.pdbx_seq_one_letter_code
_entity_poly.pdbx_strand_id
1 'polypeptide(L)' 'MQNHRGKSKKPERKLPESHLATAPNQVWTWDITWLKGPVKGMFYRLYPIIDIFSRKIVGWEIWETEEANMQKN' A
#
# COMPACT_ATOMS: atom_id res chain seq x y z
N MET A 1 -3.25 28.09 -28.87
CA MET A 1 -2.11 27.15 -28.80
C MET A 1 -1.25 27.56 -27.61
N GLN A 2 -1.36 26.89 -26.46
CA GLN A 2 -0.56 27.25 -25.29
C GLN A 2 0.88 26.77 -25.47
N ASN A 3 1.79 27.73 -25.61
CA ASN A 3 3.22 27.44 -25.67
C ASN A 3 3.78 27.43 -24.25
N HIS A 4 4.56 26.38 -23.94
CA HIS A 4 5.26 26.21 -22.67
C HIS A 4 6.09 27.47 -22.36
N ARG A 5 5.82 28.18 -21.25
CA ARG A 5 6.59 29.35 -20.84
C ARG A 5 7.83 28.90 -20.07
N GLY A 6 9.01 29.15 -20.62
CA GLY A 6 10.32 28.97 -19.94
C GLY A 6 11.17 27.83 -20.49
N LYS A 7 12.47 27.83 -20.15
CA LYS A 7 13.49 26.84 -20.55
C LYS A 7 13.36 25.49 -19.80
N SER A 8 12.15 25.10 -19.41
CA SER A 8 11.94 23.82 -18.73
C SER A 8 12.10 22.67 -19.71
N LYS A 9 12.84 21.63 -19.33
CA LYS A 9 13.00 20.40 -20.14
C LYS A 9 11.62 19.75 -20.28
N LYS A 10 11.28 19.28 -21.48
CA LYS A 10 10.05 18.50 -21.69
C LYS A 10 10.08 17.26 -20.77
N PRO A 11 8.97 16.93 -20.09
CA PRO A 11 8.92 15.73 -19.27
C PRO A 11 9.16 14.49 -20.15
N GLU A 12 10.11 13.66 -19.74
CA GLU A 12 10.34 12.35 -20.33
C GLU A 12 9.45 11.33 -19.63
N ARG A 13 8.71 10.56 -20.42
CA ARG A 13 7.87 9.49 -19.90
C ARG A 13 8.75 8.31 -19.50
N LYS A 14 9.05 8.18 -18.20
CA LYS A 14 9.71 7.00 -17.64
C LYS A 14 8.67 5.89 -17.45
N LEU A 15 9.02 4.66 -17.82
CA LEU A 15 8.25 3.50 -17.39
C LEU A 15 8.35 3.41 -15.86
N PRO A 16 7.26 3.09 -15.14
CA PRO A 16 7.34 2.83 -13.72
C PRO A 16 8.33 1.69 -13.48
N GLU A 17 9.21 1.86 -12.49
CA GLU A 17 10.02 0.74 -12.03
C GLU A 17 9.08 -0.33 -11.47
N SER A 18 9.20 -1.56 -11.97
CA SER A 18 8.51 -2.70 -11.41
C SER A 18 9.43 -3.43 -10.44
N HIS A 19 8.94 -3.69 -9.23
CA HIS A 19 9.63 -4.58 -8.31
C HIS A 19 9.36 -6.03 -8.73
N LEU A 20 10.41 -6.74 -9.16
CA LEU A 20 10.35 -8.17 -9.46
C LEU A 20 10.81 -8.96 -8.22
N ALA A 21 9.96 -9.86 -7.73
CA ALA A 21 10.38 -10.89 -6.78
C ALA A 21 10.65 -12.20 -7.52
N THR A 22 11.80 -12.82 -7.24
CA THR A 22 12.25 -14.10 -7.80
C THR A 22 12.16 -15.25 -6.79
N ALA A 23 11.98 -14.92 -5.51
CA ALA A 23 11.81 -15.86 -4.41
C ALA A 23 10.94 -15.24 -3.29
N PRO A 24 10.41 -16.04 -2.35
CA PRO A 24 9.71 -15.53 -1.17
C PRO A 24 10.60 -14.60 -0.32
N ASN A 25 9.96 -13.65 0.38
CA ASN A 25 10.57 -12.69 1.31
C ASN A 25 11.56 -11.69 0.68
N GLN A 26 11.41 -11.38 -0.61
CA GLN A 26 12.21 -10.34 -1.29
C GLN A 26 11.49 -9.00 -1.39
N VAL A 27 10.17 -9.02 -1.63
CA VAL A 27 9.36 -7.82 -1.81
C VAL A 27 8.00 -8.05 -1.15
N TRP A 28 7.61 -7.11 -0.31
CA TRP A 28 6.30 -7.10 0.33
C TRP A 28 5.45 -5.95 -0.19
N THR A 29 4.16 -6.20 -0.25
CA THR A 29 3.13 -5.18 -0.48
C THR A 29 2.22 -5.12 0.74
N TRP A 30 1.43 -4.06 0.83
CA TRP A 30 0.43 -3.89 1.86
C TRP A 30 -0.85 -3.34 1.22
N ASP A 31 -1.98 -3.58 1.86
CA ASP A 31 -3.29 -3.09 1.43
C ASP A 31 -4.08 -2.53 2.62
N ILE A 32 -5.24 -1.92 2.38
CA ILE A 32 -6.21 -1.55 3.42
C ILE A 32 -7.55 -2.16 3.05
N THR A 33 -7.98 -3.16 3.81
CA THR A 33 -9.28 -3.80 3.62
C THR A 33 -10.27 -3.36 4.71
N TRP A 34 -11.44 -2.89 4.30
CA TRP A 34 -12.53 -2.56 5.22
C TRP A 34 -13.30 -3.83 5.57
N LEU A 35 -13.16 -4.29 6.81
CA LEU A 35 -13.88 -5.42 7.35
C LEU A 35 -15.20 -4.96 7.97
N LYS A 36 -16.28 -5.69 7.69
CA LYS A 36 -17.59 -5.42 8.28
C LYS A 36 -17.57 -5.75 9.78
N GLY A 37 -18.00 -4.80 10.61
CA GLY A 37 -18.15 -5.00 12.05
C GLY A 37 -19.44 -5.72 12.44
N PRO A 38 -19.63 -5.98 13.74
CA PRO A 38 -20.81 -6.69 14.27
C PRO A 38 -22.11 -5.89 14.15
N VAL A 39 -22.02 -4.56 14.03
CA VAL A 39 -23.17 -3.65 13.91
C VAL A 39 -23.11 -2.88 12.60
N LYS A 40 -24.27 -2.59 12.01
CA LYS A 40 -24.38 -1.80 10.79
C LYS A 40 -23.71 -0.44 10.97
N GLY A 41 -22.79 -0.09 10.07
CA GLY A 41 -22.03 1.16 10.10
C GLY A 41 -20.70 1.07 10.84
N MET A 42 -20.42 -0.04 11.54
CA MET A 42 -19.09 -0.30 12.11
C MET A 42 -18.22 -1.02 11.09
N PHE A 43 -16.99 -0.56 10.95
CA PHE A 43 -15.98 -1.15 10.09
C PHE A 43 -14.64 -1.16 10.82
N TYR A 44 -13.85 -2.21 10.58
CA TYR A 44 -12.45 -2.26 10.97
C TYR A 44 -11.58 -2.15 9.74
N ARG A 45 -10.40 -1.54 9.88
CA ARG A 45 -9.37 -1.51 8.84
C ARG A 45 -8.36 -2.60 9.10
N LEU A 46 -8.29 -3.57 8.20
CA LEU A 46 -7.23 -4.57 8.15
C LEU A 46 -6.08 -4.03 7.30
N TYR A 47 -4.88 -4.08 7.85
CA TYR A 47 -3.62 -3.72 7.21
C TYR A 47 -2.77 -4.99 7.04
N PRO A 48 -2.99 -5.81 5.99
CA PRO A 48 -2.18 -7.00 5.76
C PRO A 48 -0.87 -6.62 5.06
N ILE A 49 0.21 -7.27 5.46
CA ILE A 49 1.49 -7.29 4.74
C ILE A 49 1.55 -8.61 3.99
N ILE A 50 1.71 -8.54 2.67
CA ILE A 50 1.64 -9.68 1.75
C ILE A 50 2.98 -9.84 1.05
N ASP A 51 3.53 -11.04 1.07
CA ASP A 51 4.67 -11.40 0.22
C ASP A 51 4.21 -11.60 -1.23
N ILE A 52 4.78 -10.81 -2.17
CA ILE A 52 4.25 -10.76 -3.54
C ILE A 52 4.54 -12.04 -4.35
N PHE A 53 5.58 -12.79 -3.97
CA PHE A 53 5.97 -14.02 -4.66
C PHE A 53 5.10 -15.20 -4.21
N SER A 54 5.04 -15.46 -2.90
CA SER A 54 4.30 -16.59 -2.33
C SER A 54 2.81 -16.33 -2.16
N ARG A 55 2.37 -15.07 -2.26
CA ARG A 55 1.00 -14.60 -1.98
C ARG A 55 0.52 -14.84 -0.54
N LYS A 56 1.43 -15.11 0.38
CA LYS A 56 1.11 -15.32 1.79
C LYS A 56 1.04 -14.00 2.54
N ILE A 57 0.12 -13.91 3.51
CA ILE A 57 0.11 -12.86 4.52
C ILE A 57 1.26 -13.16 5.50
N VAL A 58 2.20 -12.23 5.62
CA VAL A 58 3.38 -12.36 6.48
C VAL A 58 3.29 -11.52 7.76
N GLY A 59 2.32 -10.60 7.82
CA GLY A 59 1.96 -9.82 9.00
C GLY A 59 0.61 -9.14 8.79
N TRP A 60 -0.07 -8.75 9.86
CA TRP A 60 -1.33 -8.02 9.77
C TRP A 60 -1.66 -7.32 11.08
N GLU A 61 -2.40 -6.22 10.96
CA GLU A 61 -3.03 -5.55 12.10
C GLU A 61 -4.46 -5.14 11.75
N ILE A 62 -5.32 -5.03 12.76
CA ILE A 62 -6.71 -4.56 12.62
C ILE A 62 -6.94 -3.41 13.60
N TRP A 63 -7.46 -2.30 13.08
CA TRP A 63 -7.74 -1.11 13.88
C TRP A 63 -9.15 -0.58 13.62
N GLU A 64 -9.79 -0.06 14.66
CA GLU A 64 -11.09 0.61 14.55
C GLU A 64 -10.96 2.04 14.02
N THR A 65 -9.88 2.75 14.37
CA THR A 65 -9.53 4.12 13.93
C THR A 65 -8.25 4.13 13.08
N GLU A 66 -7.92 5.24 12.41
CA GLU A 66 -6.63 5.38 11.68
C GLU A 66 -5.47 5.81 12.60
N GLU A 67 -5.71 5.80 13.91
CA GLU A 67 -4.72 6.22 14.89
C GLU A 67 -3.71 5.11 15.10
N ALA A 68 -2.50 5.30 14.56
CA ALA A 68 -1.37 4.42 14.81
C ALA A 68 -0.81 4.62 16.22
N ASN A 69 -1.56 4.18 17.24
CA ASN A 69 -1.06 4.12 18.61
C ASN A 69 -0.23 2.84 18.78
N MET A 70 1.02 2.92 18.32
CA MET A 70 1.99 1.84 18.49
C MET A 70 2.36 1.73 19.98
N GLN A 71 1.70 0.83 20.73
CA GLN A 71 2.15 0.45 22.07
C GLN A 71 3.47 -0.32 21.93
N LYS A 72 4.59 0.35 22.18
CA LYS A 72 5.88 -0.31 22.36
C LYS A 72 5.82 -1.11 23.67
N ASN A 73 5.89 -2.43 23.58
CA ASN A 73 6.27 -3.30 24.70
C ASN A 73 7.80 -3.35 24.83
#